data_AF-A0AAW8U719-F1
#
_entry.id   AF-A0AAW8U719-F1
#
_cell.length_a   1.000
_cell.length_b   1.000
_cell.length_c   1.000
_cell.angle_alpha   90.00
_cell.angle_beta   90.00
_cell.angle_gamma   90.00
#
_symmetry.space_group_name_H-M   'P 1'
#
loop_
_entity.id
_entity.type
_entity.pdbx_description
1 polymer ?
#
loop_
_entity_poly.entity_id
_entity_poly.type
_entity_poly.pdbx_seq_one_letter_code
_entity_poly.pdbx_strand_id
1 'polypeptide(L)'
;ETLHKTGLFSDIRLYNREGVKLYSSLETPSISPKETLEKELNRKVASKEIQPTLERIEQKMILNKHQETPEFKAIQQKLESLQPPTPPIPKTPKLPGI
;
A
#
# COMPACT_ATOMS: atom_id res chain seq x y z
N GLU A 1 11.58 -20.01 8.59
CA GLU A 1 12.88 -20.71 8.80
C GLU A 1 12.92 -22.12 8.25
N THR A 2 11.79 -22.83 8.19
CA THR A 2 11.72 -24.26 7.83
C THR A 2 12.39 -24.59 6.50
N LEU A 3 12.08 -23.87 5.41
CA LEU A 3 12.67 -24.16 4.09
C LEU A 3 14.17 -23.85 4.02
N HIS A 4 14.60 -22.72 4.60
CA HIS A 4 16.01 -22.31 4.60
C HIS A 4 16.92 -23.33 5.30
N LYS A 5 16.47 -23.85 6.45
CA LYS A 5 17.24 -24.84 7.24
C LYS A 5 17.34 -26.22 6.58
N THR A 6 16.44 -26.55 5.64
CA THR A 6 16.45 -27.86 4.97
C THR A 6 17.61 -28.01 3.99
N GLY A 7 18.17 -26.91 3.49
CA GLY A 7 19.22 -26.95 2.45
C GLY A 7 18.77 -27.54 1.10
N LEU A 8 17.46 -27.80 0.90
CA LEU A 8 16.94 -28.39 -0.33
C LEU A 8 17.02 -27.43 -1.53
N PHE A 9 16.97 -26.13 -1.27
CA PHE A 9 17.03 -25.10 -2.30
C PHE A 9 18.46 -24.58 -2.41
N SER A 10 19.00 -24.59 -3.63
CA SER A 10 20.32 -24.00 -3.91
C SER A 10 20.34 -22.50 -3.62
N ASP A 11 19.20 -21.82 -3.80
CA ASP A 11 19.05 -20.39 -3.52
C ASP A 11 17.57 -20.06 -3.26
N ILE A 12 17.31 -19.30 -2.20
CA ILE A 12 16.01 -18.71 -1.87
C ILE A 12 16.15 -17.21 -2.06
N ARG A 13 15.31 -16.62 -2.92
CA ARG A 13 15.35 -15.18 -3.22
C ARG A 13 14.07 -14.47 -2.84
N LEU A 14 14.21 -13.22 -2.41
CA LEU A 14 13.10 -12.28 -2.23
C LEU A 14 13.26 -11.12 -3.19
N TYR A 15 12.16 -10.71 -3.81
CA TYR A 15 12.10 -9.60 -4.76
C TYR A 15 10.97 -8.64 -4.39
N ASN A 16 11.17 -7.35 -4.64
CA ASN A 16 10.10 -6.36 -4.57
C ASN A 16 9.27 -6.32 -5.87
N ARG A 17 8.26 -5.43 -5.92
CA ARG A 17 7.34 -5.31 -7.07
C ARG A 17 8.04 -4.80 -8.33
N GLU A 18 9.16 -4.12 -8.18
CA GLU A 18 10.00 -3.58 -9.27
C GLU A 18 11.03 -4.61 -9.78
N GLY A 19 11.07 -5.82 -9.20
CA GLY A 19 12.00 -6.87 -9.58
C GLY A 19 13.40 -6.72 -8.99
N VAL A 20 13.59 -5.85 -8.00
CA VAL A 20 14.85 -5.70 -7.27
C VAL A 20 15.02 -6.84 -6.27
N LYS A 21 16.20 -7.49 -6.30
CA LYS A 21 16.55 -8.56 -5.38
C LYS A 21 16.87 -7.98 -4.00
N LEU A 22 16.11 -8.41 -2.99
CA LEU A 22 16.25 -7.96 -1.61
C LEU A 22 17.04 -8.94 -0.73
N TYR A 23 17.03 -10.22 -1.10
CA TYR A 23 17.69 -11.30 -0.37
C TYR A 23 18.03 -12.45 -1.32
N SER A 24 19.12 -13.16 -1.02
CA SER A 24 19.51 -14.42 -1.65
C SER A 24 20.23 -15.28 -0.61
N SER A 25 19.72 -16.47 -0.32
CA SER A 25 20.36 -17.39 0.62
C SER A 25 21.69 -17.92 0.10
N LEU A 26 21.91 -17.91 -1.22
CA LEU A 26 23.20 -18.24 -1.81
C LEU A 26 24.27 -17.19 -1.48
N GLU A 27 23.89 -15.90 -1.49
CA GLU A 27 24.80 -14.78 -1.19
C GLU A 27 25.00 -14.60 0.32
N THR A 28 23.97 -14.89 1.12
CA THR A 28 23.97 -14.73 2.58
C THR A 28 23.47 -15.98 3.31
N PRO A 29 24.20 -17.11 3.23
CA PRO A 29 23.72 -18.42 3.70
C PRO A 29 23.47 -18.50 5.21
N SER A 30 24.14 -17.67 6.01
CA SER A 30 23.96 -17.62 7.45
C SER A 30 22.77 -16.75 7.88
N ILE A 31 22.17 -15.99 6.96
CA ILE A 31 21.09 -15.05 7.26
C ILE A 31 19.76 -15.68 6.91
N SER A 32 18.82 -15.71 7.86
CA SER A 32 17.47 -16.21 7.63
C SER A 32 16.68 -15.24 6.72
N PRO A 33 15.92 -15.73 5.72
CA PRO A 33 15.07 -14.86 4.88
C PRO A 33 13.92 -14.22 5.67
N LYS A 34 13.65 -14.70 6.88
CA LYS A 34 12.49 -14.31 7.69
C LYS A 34 12.49 -12.82 8.00
N GLU A 35 13.61 -12.28 8.48
CA GLU A 35 13.68 -10.89 8.92
C GLU A 35 13.53 -9.91 7.75
N THR A 36 14.17 -10.21 6.60
CA THR A 36 14.02 -9.40 5.38
C THR A 36 12.56 -9.40 4.90
N LEU A 37 11.91 -10.57 4.91
CA LEU A 37 10.51 -10.69 4.50
C LEU A 37 9.57 -9.96 5.46
N GLU A 38 9.73 -10.15 6.77
CA GLU A 38 8.91 -9.48 7.78
C GLU A 38 9.05 -7.95 7.73
N LYS A 39 10.26 -7.45 7.47
CA LYS A 39 10.50 -6.00 7.29
C LYS A 39 9.69 -5.43 6.12
N GLU A 40 9.67 -6.12 4.98
CA GLU A 40 8.91 -5.65 3.81
C GLU A 40 7.41 -5.83 3.96
N LEU A 41 6.96 -6.93 4.57
CA LEU A 41 5.53 -7.16 4.85
C LEU A 41 4.94 -6.12 5.80
N ASN A 42 5.73 -5.68 6.79
CA ASN A 42 5.30 -4.69 7.78
C ASN A 42 5.74 -3.25 7.43
N ARG A 43 6.30 -3.03 6.22
CA ARG A 43 6.73 -1.69 5.78
C ARG A 43 5.52 -0.75 5.73
N LYS A 44 5.66 0.42 6.36
CA LYS A 44 4.66 1.49 6.24
C LYS A 44 4.66 2.04 4.81
N VAL A 45 3.62 1.73 4.05
CA VAL A 45 3.43 2.21 2.69
C VAL A 45 3.11 3.71 2.71
N ALA A 46 3.82 4.49 1.90
CA ALA A 46 3.59 5.93 1.82
C ALA A 46 2.22 6.22 1.17
N SER A 47 1.55 7.29 1.59
CA SER A 47 0.26 7.72 1.03
C SER A 47 0.29 7.87 -0.49
N LYS A 48 1.36 8.49 -1.01
CA LYS A 48 1.59 8.66 -2.45
C LYS A 48 1.79 7.36 -3.22
N GLU A 49 2.23 6.29 -2.55
CA GLU A 49 2.46 4.97 -3.15
C GLU A 49 1.14 4.19 -3.27
N ILE A 50 0.29 4.28 -2.25
CA ILE A 50 -0.96 3.50 -2.18
C ILE A 50 -2.15 4.18 -2.89
N GLN A 51 -2.21 5.52 -2.90
CA GLN A 51 -3.34 6.28 -3.43
C GLN A 51 -3.75 5.88 -4.86
N PRO A 52 -2.84 5.80 -5.86
CA PRO A 52 -3.23 5.43 -7.22
C PRO A 52 -3.83 4.02 -7.31
N THR A 53 -3.43 3.12 -6.41
CA THR A 53 -3.98 1.77 -6.34
C THR A 53 -5.39 1.78 -5.78
N LEU A 54 -5.64 2.57 -4.73
CA LEU A 54 -6.97 2.71 -4.12
C LEU A 54 -7.96 3.33 -5.11
N GLU A 55 -7.59 4.41 -5.80
CA GLU A 55 -8.42 5.04 -6.84
C GLU A 55 -8.77 4.04 -7.94
N ARG A 56 -7.79 3.27 -8.43
CA ARG A 56 -8.02 2.25 -9.46
C ARG A 56 -8.96 1.13 -8.99
N ILE A 57 -8.86 0.72 -7.73
CA ILE A 57 -9.76 -0.31 -7.16
C ILE A 57 -11.17 0.26 -7.01
N GLU A 58 -11.31 1.48 -6.48
CA GLU A 58 -12.60 2.16 -6.34
C GLU A 58 -13.36 2.21 -7.67
N GLN A 59 -12.70 2.66 -8.74
CA GLN A 59 -13.31 2.71 -10.07
C GLN A 59 -13.79 1.33 -10.57
N LYS A 60 -13.01 0.27 -10.32
CA LYS A 60 -13.42 -1.10 -10.67
C LYS A 60 -14.58 -1.60 -9.81
N MET A 61 -14.62 -1.25 -8.54
CA MET A 61 -15.71 -1.63 -7.64
C MET A 61 -17.00 -0.89 -8.00
N ILE A 62 -16.93 0.38 -8.42
CA ILE A 62 -18.07 1.13 -8.94
C ILE A 62 -18.62 0.46 -10.20
N LEU A 63 -17.75 0.14 -11.15
CA LEU A 63 -18.13 -0.57 -12.39
C LEU A 63 -18.83 -1.90 -12.11
N ASN A 64 -18.34 -2.65 -11.12
CA ASN A 64 -18.87 -3.95 -10.74
C ASN A 64 -20.04 -3.87 -9.74
N LYS A 65 -20.49 -2.67 -9.37
CA LYS A 65 -21.60 -2.44 -8.42
C LYS A 65 -21.33 -3.01 -7.00
N HIS A 66 -20.11 -2.88 -6.51
CA HIS A 66 -19.66 -3.37 -5.20
C HIS A 66 -19.58 -2.28 -4.11
N GLN A 67 -20.30 -1.17 -4.25
CA GLN A 67 -20.20 -0.01 -3.35
C GLN A 67 -20.65 -0.30 -1.91
N GLU A 68 -21.56 -1.26 -1.71
CA GLU A 68 -22.09 -1.57 -0.37
C GLU A 68 -21.18 -2.45 0.48
N THR A 69 -20.06 -2.90 -0.07
CA THR A 69 -19.10 -3.77 0.63
C THR A 69 -18.29 -3.01 1.68
N PRO A 70 -17.91 -3.66 2.79
CA PRO A 70 -17.06 -3.03 3.81
C PRO A 70 -15.69 -2.61 3.24
N GLU A 71 -15.17 -3.35 2.26
CA GLU A 71 -13.92 -3.04 1.57
C GLU A 71 -14.00 -1.71 0.81
N PHE A 72 -15.10 -1.48 0.08
CA PHE A 72 -15.31 -0.22 -0.63
C PHE A 72 -15.36 0.97 0.33
N LYS A 73 -16.12 0.84 1.43
CA LYS A 73 -16.23 1.88 2.46
C LYS A 73 -14.87 2.19 3.09
N ALA A 74 -14.06 1.17 3.35
CA ALA A 74 -12.70 1.34 3.87
C ALA A 74 -11.76 2.05 2.87
N ILE A 75 -11.90 1.75 1.57
CA ILE A 75 -11.14 2.43 0.50
C ILE A 75 -11.49 3.92 0.45
N GLN A 76 -12.79 4.26 0.48
CA GLN A 76 -13.24 5.65 0.47
C GLN A 76 -12.74 6.44 1.67
N GLN A 77 -12.94 5.91 2.88
CA GLN A 77 -12.42 6.53 4.11
C GLN A 77 -10.90 6.74 4.04
N LYS A 78 -10.17 5.76 3.49
CA LYS A 78 -8.73 5.89 3.34
C LYS A 78 -8.39 7.00 2.35
N LEU A 79 -9.00 7.04 1.17
CA LEU A 79 -8.77 8.09 0.17
C LEU A 79 -9.08 9.48 0.70
N GLU A 80 -10.20 9.65 1.41
CA GLU A 80 -10.57 10.91 2.07
C GLU A 80 -9.49 11.36 3.07
N SER A 81 -8.95 10.43 3.87
CA SER A 81 -7.87 10.73 4.82
C SER A 81 -6.55 11.15 4.17
N LEU A 82 -6.37 10.84 2.88
CA LEU A 82 -5.18 11.20 2.12
C LEU A 82 -5.29 12.57 1.44
N GLN A 83 -6.50 13.14 1.35
CA GLN A 83 -6.67 14.45 0.75
C GLN A 83 -6.11 15.55 1.66
N PRO A 84 -5.45 16.58 1.09
CA PRO A 84 -5.07 17.75 1.87
C PRO A 84 -6.31 18.42 2.46
N PRO A 85 -6.23 19.02 3.66
CA PRO A 85 -7.35 19.74 4.24
C PRO A 85 -7.81 20.82 3.26
N THR A 86 -9.08 20.77 2.86
CA THR A 86 -9.69 21.79 2.01
C THR A 86 -9.54 23.13 2.72
N PRO A 87 -8.95 24.16 2.08
CA PRO A 87 -8.90 25.49 2.68
C PRO A 87 -10.33 25.93 3.03
N PRO A 88 -10.55 26.57 4.19
CA PRO A 88 -11.87 27.10 4.51
C PRO A 88 -12.28 28.03 3.36
N ILE A 89 -13.45 27.76 2.78
CA ILE A 89 -14.05 28.59 1.73
C ILE A 89 -14.02 30.04 2.24
N PRO A 90 -13.39 31.00 1.54
CA PRO A 90 -13.44 32.39 1.92
C PRO A 90 -14.91 32.78 2.03
N LYS A 91 -15.36 33.13 3.23
CA LYS A 91 -16.68 33.75 3.41
C LYS A 91 -16.63 35.06 2.63
N THR A 92 -17.12 35.07 1.39
CA THR A 92 -17.39 36.31 0.69
C THR A 92 -18.26 37.14 1.60
N PRO A 93 -17.84 38.35 2.02
CA PRO A 93 -18.71 39.25 2.75
C PRO A 93 -19.97 39.42 1.93
N LYS A 94 -21.14 39.10 2.49
CA LYS A 94 -22.39 39.55 1.89
C LYS A 94 -22.29 41.07 1.85
N LEU A 95 -22.15 41.63 0.65
CA LEU A 95 -22.26 43.07 0.44
C LEU A 95 -23.61 43.50 1.05
N PRO A 96 -23.63 44.41 2.02
CA PRO A 96 -24.87 45.02 2.45
C PRO A 96 -25.24 46.06 1.40
N GLY A 97 -26.31 45.78 0.66
CA GLY A 97 -26.95 46.69 -0.30
C GLY A 97 -27.83 45.86 -1.23
N ILE A 98 -29.05 46.24 -1.56
CA ILE A 98 -29.73 47.53 -1.64
C ILE A 98 -31.23 47.29 -1.36
#